data_AF-A0A8J6S3Q6-F1
#
_entry.id   AF-A0A8J6S3Q6-F1
#
_cell.length_a   1.000
_cell.length_b   1.000
_cell.length_c   1.000
_cell.angle_alpha   90.00
_cell.angle_beta   90.00
_cell.angle_gamma   90.00
#
_symmetry.space_group_name_H-M   'P 1'
#
loop_
_entity.id
_entity.type
_entity.pdbx_description
1 polymer ?
#
loop_
_entity_poly.entity_id
_entity_poly.type
_entity_poly.pdbx_seq_one_letter_code
_entity_poly.pdbx_strand_id
1 'polypeptide(L)'
;MKNIEVKRERQRIDDLFTKISSLPDDIELKSHWARYLCIRVSGFLENSVRAIYSQYAKKKAVPYVANFVERKLEDFQNPKMEKILQLTGLFSPEWESELRKVTEGELKDAVDSIVSNRHNIAHGRDVGITYVRVKEYYNKALKVIDLIENQCNVE
;
A
#
# COMPACT_ATOMS: atom_id res chain seq x y z
N MET A 1 -10.59 -1.03 6.71
CA MET A 1 -9.48 -1.37 7.63
C MET A 1 -9.95 -2.03 8.92
N LYS A 2 -10.15 -3.35 8.82
CA LYS A 2 -10.47 -4.34 9.85
C LYS A 2 -9.21 -4.91 10.50
N ASN A 3 -8.11 -5.05 9.77
CA ASN A 3 -6.81 -5.44 10.31
C ASN A 3 -6.26 -4.34 11.23
N ILE A 4 -5.95 -4.71 12.48
CA ILE A 4 -5.55 -3.76 13.54
C ILE A 4 -4.21 -3.09 13.22
N GLU A 5 -3.26 -3.83 12.67
CA GLU A 5 -1.95 -3.30 12.33
C GLU A 5 -2.06 -2.28 11.20
N VAL A 6 -2.80 -2.62 10.14
CA VAL A 6 -3.09 -1.73 9.01
C VAL A 6 -3.78 -0.45 9.48
N LYS A 7 -4.80 -0.57 10.36
CA LYS A 7 -5.50 0.59 10.94
C LYS A 7 -4.56 1.50 11.71
N ARG A 8 -3.63 0.94 12.48
CA ARG A 8 -2.64 1.70 13.25
C ARG A 8 -1.63 2.42 12.35
N GLU A 9 -1.15 1.75 11.31
CA GLU A 9 -0.21 2.37 10.35
C GLU A 9 -0.88 3.51 9.55
N ARG A 10 -2.12 3.30 9.10
CA ARG A 10 -2.95 4.33 8.47
C ARG A 10 -3.05 5.56 9.36
N GLN A 11 -3.43 5.40 10.63
CA GLN A 11 -3.57 6.54 11.56
C GLN A 11 -2.26 7.34 11.66
N ARG A 12 -1.11 6.66 11.74
CA ARG A 12 0.20 7.34 11.80
C ARG A 12 0.50 8.15 10.54
N ILE A 13 0.04 7.70 9.37
CA ILE A 13 0.20 8.43 8.11
C ILE A 13 -0.79 9.60 8.04
N ASP A 14 -2.03 9.39 8.45
CA ASP A 14 -3.08 10.45 8.52
C ASP A 14 -2.64 11.59 9.45
N ASP A 15 -2.09 11.26 10.62
CA ASP A 15 -1.53 12.23 11.57
C ASP A 15 -0.34 12.99 10.96
N LEU A 16 0.48 12.32 10.16
CA LEU A 16 1.62 12.93 9.49
C LEU A 16 1.17 13.90 8.39
N PHE A 17 0.18 13.54 7.57
CA PHE A 17 -0.44 14.45 6.61
C PHE A 17 -0.99 15.70 7.32
N THR A 18 -1.68 15.51 8.44
CA THR A 18 -2.24 16.62 9.25
C THR A 18 -1.13 17.55 9.74
N LYS A 19 -0.07 17.00 10.32
CA LYS A 19 1.09 17.78 10.80
C LYS A 19 1.77 18.58 9.69
N ILE A 20 1.94 17.98 8.51
CA ILE A 20 2.57 18.66 7.36
C ILE A 20 1.66 19.78 6.83
N SER A 21 0.34 19.58 6.84
CA SER A 21 -0.61 20.60 6.39
C SER A 21 -0.66 21.84 7.28
N SER A 22 -0.27 21.72 8.56
CA SER A 22 -0.19 22.84 9.50
C SER A 22 1.14 23.61 9.46
N LEU A 23 2.11 23.16 8.67
CA LEU A 23 3.38 23.86 8.51
C LEU A 23 3.20 25.16 7.70
N PRO A 24 4.10 26.15 7.86
CA PRO A 24 4.14 27.33 7.02
C PRO A 24 4.16 26.97 5.52
N ASP A 25 3.66 27.88 4.68
CA ASP A 25 3.58 27.66 3.23
C ASP A 25 4.94 27.86 2.55
N ASP A 26 5.86 26.95 2.89
CA ASP A 26 7.19 26.84 2.29
C ASP A 26 7.18 25.67 1.28
N ILE A 27 7.37 26.01 0.02
CA ILE A 27 7.32 25.08 -1.11
C ILE A 27 8.43 24.05 -1.02
N GLU A 28 9.64 24.46 -0.65
CA GLU A 28 10.81 23.59 -0.57
C GLU A 28 10.65 22.60 0.58
N LEU A 29 10.26 23.09 1.76
CA LEU A 29 9.98 22.26 2.92
C LEU A 29 8.87 21.24 2.62
N LYS A 30 7.77 21.66 1.98
CA LYS A 30 6.68 20.76 1.57
C LYS A 30 7.13 19.73 0.55
N SER A 31 8.07 20.05 -0.33
CA SER A 31 8.68 19.09 -1.27
C SER A 31 9.47 18.00 -0.54
N HIS A 32 10.29 18.37 0.46
CA HIS A 32 10.98 17.38 1.29
C HIS A 32 10.01 16.46 2.03
N TRP A 33 8.96 17.03 2.62
CA TRP A 33 7.93 16.25 3.30
C TRP A 33 7.13 15.35 2.34
N ALA A 34 6.88 15.80 1.11
CA ALA A 34 6.22 14.97 0.09
C ALA A 34 7.05 13.72 -0.25
N ARG A 35 8.37 13.86 -0.38
CA ARG A 35 9.28 12.71 -0.59
C ARG A 35 9.22 11.74 0.59
N TYR A 36 9.26 12.26 1.82
CA TYR A 36 9.14 11.44 3.02
C TYR A 36 7.79 10.71 3.09
N LEU A 37 6.68 11.42 2.86
CA LEU A 37 5.34 10.83 2.79
C LEU A 37 5.26 9.73 1.73
N CYS A 38 5.85 9.94 0.55
CA CYS A 38 5.87 8.94 -0.52
C CYS A 38 6.55 7.63 -0.05
N ILE A 39 7.70 7.73 0.63
CA ILE A 39 8.36 6.57 1.23
C ILE A 39 7.45 5.88 2.26
N ARG A 40 6.82 6.66 3.15
CA ARG A 40 5.93 6.13 4.20
C ARG A 40 4.71 5.43 3.62
N VAL A 41 4.08 6.00 2.59
CA VAL A 41 2.92 5.42 1.89
C VAL A 41 3.32 4.15 1.13
N SER A 42 4.50 4.13 0.49
CA SER A 42 5.01 2.92 -0.16
C SER A 42 5.24 1.78 0.82
N GLY A 43 5.81 2.07 2.00
CA GLY A 43 6.00 1.06 3.05
C GLY A 43 4.68 0.55 3.62
N PHE A 44 3.73 1.46 3.83
CA PHE A 44 2.38 1.10 4.28
C PHE A 44 1.65 0.18 3.30
N LEU A 45 1.73 0.43 1.99
CA LEU A 45 1.17 -0.48 0.98
C LEU A 45 1.73 -1.89 1.11
N GLU A 46 3.06 -2.00 1.19
CA GLU A 46 3.75 -3.29 1.30
C GLU A 46 3.34 -4.04 2.57
N ASN A 47 3.40 -3.37 3.72
CA ASN A 47 3.06 -3.96 5.01
C ASN A 47 1.58 -4.32 5.09
N SER A 48 0.69 -3.51 4.51
CA SER A 48 -0.75 -3.76 4.57
C SER A 48 -1.14 -5.01 3.80
N VAL A 49 -0.61 -5.18 2.59
CA VAL A 49 -0.87 -6.37 1.77
C VAL A 49 -0.35 -7.62 2.49
N ARG A 50 0.86 -7.58 3.06
CA ARG A 50 1.40 -8.68 3.88
C ARG A 50 0.49 -8.98 5.07
N ALA A 51 0.15 -7.98 5.88
CA ALA A 51 -0.60 -8.15 7.10
C ALA A 51 -2.01 -8.73 6.85
N ILE A 52 -2.68 -8.31 5.78
CA ILE A 52 -4.01 -8.81 5.40
C ILE A 52 -3.94 -10.29 5.00
N TYR A 53 -3.04 -10.66 4.09
CA TYR A 53 -2.92 -12.05 3.65
C TYR A 53 -2.38 -12.98 4.75
N SER A 54 -1.47 -12.51 5.60
CA SER A 54 -1.02 -13.25 6.79
C SER A 54 -2.20 -13.50 7.74
N GLN A 55 -3.05 -12.50 8.00
CA GLN A 55 -4.22 -12.67 8.85
C GLN A 55 -5.22 -13.66 8.23
N TYR A 56 -5.43 -13.60 6.91
CA TYR A 56 -6.29 -14.54 6.19
C TYR A 56 -5.78 -15.99 6.33
N ALA A 57 -4.49 -16.22 6.07
CA ALA A 57 -3.88 -17.54 6.18
C ALA A 57 -3.98 -18.11 7.61
N LYS A 58 -3.70 -17.28 8.63
CA LYS A 58 -3.86 -17.68 10.05
C LYS A 58 -5.28 -18.10 10.40
N LYS A 59 -6.30 -17.47 9.80
CA LYS A 59 -7.70 -17.76 10.09
C LYS A 59 -8.22 -19.00 9.37
N LYS A 60 -7.81 -19.23 8.14
CA LYS A 60 -8.39 -20.25 7.25
C LYS A 60 -7.53 -21.52 7.11
N ALA A 61 -6.25 -21.48 7.47
CA ALA A 61 -5.33 -22.61 7.31
C ALA A 61 -4.82 -23.17 8.65
N VAL A 62 -4.34 -24.40 8.59
CA VAL A 62 -3.60 -25.05 9.69
C VAL A 62 -2.24 -24.38 9.92
N PRO A 63 -1.69 -24.42 11.16
CA PRO A 63 -0.54 -23.59 11.54
C PRO A 63 0.70 -23.70 10.64
N TYR A 64 1.05 -24.91 10.18
CA TYR A 64 2.23 -25.11 9.33
C TYR A 64 2.06 -24.53 7.92
N VAL A 65 0.84 -24.53 7.38
CA VAL A 65 0.54 -23.86 6.10
C VAL A 65 0.54 -22.34 6.29
N ALA A 66 -0.06 -21.84 7.36
CA ALA A 66 -0.03 -20.40 7.68
C ALA A 66 1.41 -19.89 7.83
N ASN A 67 2.28 -20.65 8.52
CA ASN A 67 3.70 -20.33 8.65
C ASN A 67 4.41 -20.27 7.29
N PHE A 68 4.16 -21.23 6.40
CA PHE A 68 4.72 -21.21 5.04
C PHE A 68 4.29 -19.95 4.28
N VAL A 69 3.00 -19.61 4.33
CA VAL A 69 2.46 -18.41 3.68
C VAL A 69 3.10 -17.13 4.25
N GLU A 70 3.21 -17.01 5.57
CA GLU A 70 3.88 -15.87 6.21
C GLU A 70 5.32 -15.70 5.74
N ARG A 71 6.10 -16.79 5.69
CA ARG A 71 7.47 -16.75 5.15
C ARG A 71 7.49 -16.31 3.70
N LYS A 72 6.56 -16.79 2.88
CA LYS A 72 6.46 -16.39 1.48
C LYS A 72 6.11 -14.90 1.34
N LEU A 73 5.30 -14.36 2.26
CA LEU A 73 4.92 -12.95 2.28
C LEU A 73 6.08 -12.03 2.69
N GLU A 74 7.08 -12.50 3.45
CA GLU A 74 8.29 -11.71 3.78
C GLU A 74 9.03 -11.25 2.50
N ASP A 75 9.01 -12.05 1.43
CA ASP A 75 9.63 -11.71 0.14
C ASP A 75 8.82 -10.67 -0.69
N PHE A 76 7.60 -10.34 -0.27
CA PHE A 76 6.72 -9.42 -1.01
C PHE A 76 7.16 -7.96 -0.85
N GLN A 77 8.05 -7.51 -1.72
CA GLN A 77 8.53 -6.12 -1.75
C GLN A 77 8.12 -5.38 -3.02
N ASN A 78 8.19 -4.04 -3.02
CA ASN A 78 7.92 -3.21 -4.21
C ASN A 78 6.51 -3.49 -4.78
N PRO A 79 5.45 -3.12 -4.04
CA PRO A 79 4.08 -3.54 -4.31
C PRO A 79 3.46 -2.76 -5.49
N LYS A 80 4.04 -2.87 -6.68
CA LYS A 80 3.40 -2.41 -7.92
C LYS A 80 2.09 -3.16 -8.11
N MET A 81 1.13 -2.56 -8.80
CA MET A 81 -0.20 -3.12 -8.94
C MET A 81 -0.16 -4.53 -9.54
N GLU A 82 0.67 -4.75 -10.56
CA GLU A 82 0.82 -6.09 -11.16
C GLU A 82 1.36 -7.12 -10.17
N LYS A 83 2.28 -6.73 -9.27
CA LYS A 83 2.82 -7.64 -8.25
C LYS A 83 1.79 -7.95 -7.17
N ILE A 84 0.95 -6.97 -6.82
CA ILE A 84 -0.21 -7.19 -5.94
C ILE A 84 -1.15 -8.20 -6.58
N LEU A 85 -1.54 -8.00 -7.84
CA LEU A 85 -2.44 -8.90 -8.58
C LEU A 85 -1.89 -10.33 -8.65
N GLN A 86 -0.61 -10.49 -9.00
CA GLN A 86 0.05 -11.79 -8.99
C GLN A 86 -0.01 -12.47 -7.62
N LEU A 87 0.25 -11.72 -6.53
CA LEU A 87 0.13 -12.27 -5.18
C LEU A 87 -1.33 -12.65 -4.88
N THR A 88 -2.30 -11.81 -5.23
CA THR A 88 -3.73 -12.11 -5.09
C THR A 88 -4.11 -13.40 -5.81
N GLY A 89 -3.62 -13.59 -7.04
CA GLY A 89 -3.87 -14.78 -7.86
C GLY A 89 -3.35 -16.09 -7.25
N LEU A 90 -2.27 -16.02 -6.45
CA LEU A 90 -1.78 -17.17 -5.69
C LEU A 90 -2.77 -17.64 -4.61
N PHE A 91 -3.64 -16.75 -4.12
CA PHE A 91 -4.72 -17.10 -3.19
C PHE A 91 -6.01 -17.49 -3.91
N SER A 92 -6.39 -16.74 -4.94
CA SER A 92 -7.55 -17.04 -5.80
C SER A 92 -7.42 -16.32 -7.15
N PRO A 93 -7.47 -17.06 -8.28
CA PRO A 93 -7.53 -16.48 -9.62
C PRO A 93 -8.76 -15.57 -9.83
N GLU A 94 -9.88 -15.91 -9.21
CA GLU A 94 -11.11 -15.11 -9.26
C GLU A 94 -10.90 -13.75 -8.59
N TRP A 95 -10.29 -13.72 -7.41
CA TRP A 95 -9.97 -12.48 -6.71
C TRP A 95 -9.01 -11.60 -7.50
N GLU A 96 -8.02 -12.19 -8.17
CA GLU A 96 -7.13 -11.44 -9.07
C GLU A 96 -7.92 -10.78 -10.19
N SER A 97 -8.78 -11.54 -10.87
CA SER A 97 -9.58 -11.04 -12.00
C SER A 97 -10.49 -9.89 -11.59
N GLU A 98 -11.19 -10.03 -10.46
CA GLU A 98 -12.04 -8.99 -9.89
C GLU A 98 -11.26 -7.75 -9.50
N LEU A 99 -10.14 -7.93 -8.79
CA LEU A 99 -9.30 -6.83 -8.34
C LEU A 99 -8.70 -6.09 -9.53
N ARG A 100 -8.22 -6.81 -10.55
CA ARG A 100 -7.68 -6.24 -11.79
C ARG A 100 -8.72 -5.36 -12.46
N LYS A 101 -9.94 -5.88 -12.66
CA LYS A 101 -11.04 -5.15 -13.29
C LYS A 101 -11.38 -3.85 -12.56
N VAL A 102 -11.41 -3.86 -11.23
CA VAL A 102 -11.77 -2.69 -10.42
C VAL A 102 -10.62 -1.68 -10.28
N THR A 103 -9.38 -2.14 -10.36
CA THR A 103 -8.18 -1.29 -10.17
C THR A 103 -7.58 -0.74 -11.46
N GLU A 104 -8.05 -1.20 -12.62
CA GLU A 104 -7.65 -0.69 -13.92
C GLU A 104 -7.81 0.86 -13.99
N GLY A 105 -6.83 1.54 -14.59
CA GLY A 105 -6.77 2.99 -14.65
C GLY A 105 -6.21 3.65 -13.38
N GLU A 106 -6.92 4.63 -12.83
CA GLU A 106 -6.34 5.56 -11.85
C GLU A 106 -5.79 4.93 -10.57
N LEU A 107 -6.38 3.81 -10.10
CA LEU A 107 -5.93 3.13 -8.89
C LEU A 107 -4.58 2.46 -9.14
N LYS A 108 -4.47 1.72 -10.25
CA LYS A 108 -3.22 1.15 -10.73
C LYS A 108 -2.14 2.21 -10.90
N ASP A 109 -2.44 3.29 -11.60
CA ASP A 109 -1.48 4.37 -11.87
C ASP A 109 -0.96 5.01 -10.59
N ALA A 110 -1.83 5.20 -9.59
CA ALA A 110 -1.43 5.75 -8.30
C ALA A 110 -0.49 4.82 -7.53
N VAL A 111 -0.81 3.52 -7.46
CA VAL A 111 0.03 2.51 -6.79
C VAL A 111 1.39 2.42 -7.48
N ASP A 112 1.41 2.31 -8.81
CA ASP A 112 2.63 2.22 -9.59
C ASP A 112 3.48 3.50 -9.48
N SER A 113 2.83 4.68 -9.37
CA SER A 113 3.49 5.96 -9.13
C SER A 113 4.12 6.04 -7.74
N ILE A 114 3.46 5.57 -6.69
CA ILE A 114 4.03 5.55 -5.32
C ILE A 114 5.34 4.75 -5.32
N VAL A 115 5.32 3.54 -5.86
CA VAL A 115 6.49 2.65 -5.86
C VAL A 115 7.62 3.22 -6.72
N SER A 116 7.30 3.75 -7.90
CA SER A 116 8.29 4.35 -8.81
C SER A 116 8.93 5.60 -8.21
N ASN A 117 8.15 6.46 -7.55
CA ASN A 117 8.67 7.64 -6.86
C ASN A 117 9.53 7.25 -5.65
N ARG A 118 9.13 6.25 -4.84
CA ARG A 118 9.96 5.72 -3.75
C ARG A 118 11.30 5.18 -4.26
N HIS A 119 11.31 4.49 -5.41
CA HIS A 119 12.56 4.04 -6.06
C HIS A 119 13.45 5.22 -6.44
N ASN A 120 12.89 6.22 -7.13
CA ASN A 120 13.66 7.40 -7.54
C ASN A 120 14.24 8.16 -6.34
N ILE A 121 13.44 8.37 -5.27
CA ILE A 121 13.90 9.03 -4.04
C ILE A 121 15.03 8.23 -3.40
N ALA A 122 14.90 6.91 -3.28
CA ALA A 122 15.94 6.06 -2.69
C ALA A 122 17.25 6.08 -3.50
N HIS A 123 17.17 6.32 -4.81
CA HIS A 123 18.34 6.51 -5.69
C HIS A 123 18.85 7.96 -5.75
N GLY A 124 18.31 8.88 -4.94
CA GLY A 124 18.74 10.28 -4.91
C GLY A 124 18.40 11.08 -6.17
N ARG A 125 17.45 10.59 -6.99
CA ARG A 125 17.00 11.29 -8.19
C ARG A 125 16.02 12.40 -7.82
N ASP A 126 15.95 13.43 -8.66
CA ASP A 126 14.92 14.45 -8.48
C ASP A 126 13.54 13.86 -8.80
N VAL A 127 12.58 14.21 -7.96
CA VAL A 127 11.19 13.75 -8.04
C VAL A 127 10.29 14.94 -7.79
N GLY A 128 9.62 15.40 -8.84
CA GLY A 128 8.67 16.52 -8.81
C GLY A 128 7.32 16.17 -8.15
N ILE A 129 7.36 15.43 -7.04
CA ILE A 129 6.17 15.00 -6.31
C ILE A 129 5.77 16.06 -5.27
N THR A 130 4.49 16.42 -5.27
CA THR A 130 3.95 17.42 -4.35
C THR A 130 3.16 16.77 -3.22
N TYR A 131 3.01 17.47 -2.10
CA TYR A 131 2.18 17.04 -0.97
C TYR A 131 0.76 16.62 -1.41
N VAL A 132 0.11 17.44 -2.24
CA VAL A 132 -1.24 17.20 -2.75
C VAL A 132 -1.27 15.89 -3.56
N ARG A 133 -0.28 15.70 -4.44
CA ARG A 133 -0.20 14.50 -5.27
C ARG A 133 0.02 13.24 -4.44
N VAL A 134 0.89 13.28 -3.42
CA VAL A 134 1.08 12.12 -2.51
C VAL A 134 -0.21 11.80 -1.77
N LYS A 135 -0.95 12.82 -1.33
CA LYS A 135 -2.24 12.63 -0.65
C LYS A 135 -3.28 11.97 -1.57
N GLU A 136 -3.36 12.39 -2.83
CA GLU A 136 -4.22 11.75 -3.83
C GLU A 136 -3.85 10.29 -4.06
N TYR A 137 -2.56 10.00 -4.25
CA TYR A 137 -2.09 8.63 -4.43
C TYR A 137 -2.35 7.77 -3.20
N TYR A 138 -2.13 8.30 -2.01
CA TYR A 138 -2.42 7.63 -0.76
C TYR A 138 -3.91 7.28 -0.62
N ASN A 139 -4.82 8.21 -0.94
CA ASN A 139 -6.26 7.92 -0.90
C ASN A 139 -6.66 6.80 -1.88
N LYS A 140 -6.03 6.74 -3.06
CA LYS A 140 -6.23 5.66 -4.03
C LYS A 140 -5.65 4.33 -3.52
N ALA A 141 -4.47 4.37 -2.90
CA ALA A 141 -3.85 3.21 -2.25
C ALA A 141 -4.73 2.64 -1.11
N LEU A 142 -5.36 3.50 -0.30
CA LEU A 142 -6.32 3.08 0.73
C LEU A 142 -7.48 2.29 0.12
N LYS A 143 -8.04 2.73 -1.01
CA LYS A 143 -9.11 2.01 -1.71
C LYS A 143 -8.66 0.62 -2.16
N VAL A 144 -7.44 0.49 -2.69
CA VAL A 144 -6.87 -0.81 -3.08
C VAL A 144 -6.75 -1.74 -1.88
N ILE A 145 -6.23 -1.23 -0.75
CA ILE A 145 -6.11 -2.01 0.49
C ILE A 145 -7.48 -2.45 1.01
N ASP A 146 -8.48 -1.57 1.00
CA ASP A 146 -9.84 -1.91 1.43
C ASP A 146 -10.48 -2.98 0.51
N LEU A 147 -10.22 -2.95 -0.81
CA LEU A 147 -10.68 -4.00 -1.74
C LEU A 147 -10.06 -5.37 -1.41
N ILE A 148 -8.74 -5.43 -1.21
CA ILE A 148 -8.03 -6.67 -0.84
C ILE A 148 -8.53 -7.20 0.51
N GLU A 149 -8.71 -6.30 1.49
CA GLU A 149 -9.23 -6.67 2.79
C GLU A 149 -10.65 -7.22 2.70
N ASN A 150 -11.51 -6.67 1.84
CA ASN A 150 -12.86 -7.18 1.65
C ASN A 150 -12.86 -8.59 1.04
N GLN A 151 -12.01 -8.86 0.04
CA GLN A 151 -11.85 -10.21 -0.52
C GLN A 151 -11.45 -11.24 0.56
N CYS A 152 -10.53 -10.87 1.45
CA CYS A 152 -10.07 -11.76 2.53
C CYS A 152 -11.07 -11.92 3.69
N ASN A 153 -12.16 -11.17 3.72
CA ASN A 153 -13.19 -11.23 4.77
C ASN A 153 -14.54 -11.71 4.23
N VAL A 154 -14.59 -12.31 3.04
CA VAL A 154 -15.76 -13.05 2.58
C VAL A 154 -15.82 -14.35 3.40
N GLU A 155 -16.97 -14.59 4.05
CA GLU A 155 -17.18 -15.74 4.94
C GLU A 155 -17.24 -17.06 4.19
#